data_AF-A0A2E4IEE8-F1
#
_entry.id   AF-A0A2E4IEE8-F1
#
_cell.length_a   1.000
_cell.length_b   1.000
_cell.length_c   1.000
_cell.angle_alpha   90.00
_cell.angle_beta   90.00
_cell.angle_gamma   90.00
#
_symmetry.space_group_name_H-M   'P 1'
#
loop_
_entity.id
_entity.type
_entity.pdbx_description
1 polymer ?
#
loop_
_entity_poly.entity_id
_entity_poly.type
_entity_poly.pdbx_seq_one_letter_code
_entity_poly.pdbx_strand_id
1 'polypeptide(L)'
;MDYRKPTKKAIVEAVVGVLKERGSVDTQTKMHRKVLEKLKDKDSTYKLSAERMRIVAILSKKVKVNIRTRSVGAAPEVDESDFKKQGLGYDPVVKRWRRIRPGEDQSGHHHHRGEFASPGQPCPVCTSALKKVHNATLYGGKVAIGFKCKLCGYLTGHRWREPSRYSFSLKGGR
;
A
#
# COMPACT_ATOMS: atom_id res chain seq x y z
N MET A 1 -21.79 -7.02 21.83
CA MET A 1 -20.37 -7.39 21.96
C MET A 1 -19.53 -6.16 21.68
N ASP A 2 -19.12 -5.47 22.75
CA ASP A 2 -18.35 -4.24 22.64
C ASP A 2 -16.93 -4.58 22.22
N TYR A 3 -16.52 -4.11 21.05
CA TYR A 3 -15.13 -4.20 20.61
C TYR A 3 -14.50 -2.84 20.71
N ARG A 4 -13.29 -2.79 21.27
CA ARG A 4 -12.53 -1.56 21.34
C ARG A 4 -11.48 -1.53 20.25
N LYS A 5 -11.35 -0.37 19.61
CA LYS A 5 -10.36 -0.12 18.57
C LYS A 5 -9.13 0.52 19.22
N PRO A 6 -7.95 -0.12 19.16
CA PRO A 6 -6.74 0.47 19.74
C PRO A 6 -6.37 1.82 19.10
N THR A 7 -5.85 2.72 19.92
CA THR A 7 -5.29 4.00 19.45
C THR A 7 -4.03 3.78 18.62
N LYS A 8 -3.70 4.72 17.73
CA LYS A 8 -2.50 4.60 16.88
C LYS A 8 -1.22 4.46 17.71
N LYS A 9 -1.11 5.19 18.82
CA LYS A 9 0.04 5.14 19.73
C LYS A 9 0.23 3.74 20.34
N ALA A 10 -0.86 3.16 20.88
CA ALA A 10 -0.82 1.83 21.47
C ALA A 10 -0.39 0.75 20.46
N ILE A 11 -0.85 0.83 19.21
CA ILE A 11 -0.43 -0.11 18.15
C ILE A 11 1.07 0.02 17.87
N VAL A 12 1.60 1.24 17.77
CA VAL A 12 3.02 1.48 17.50
C VAL A 12 3.88 0.96 18.65
N GLU A 13 3.49 1.21 19.90
CA GLU A 13 4.20 0.70 21.08
C GLU A 13 4.23 -0.83 21.11
N ALA A 14 3.09 -1.48 20.86
CA ALA A 14 3.01 -2.94 20.81
C ALA A 14 3.90 -3.51 19.70
N VAL A 15 3.85 -2.93 18.49
CA VAL A 15 4.69 -3.32 17.35
C VAL A 15 6.18 -3.17 17.68
N VAL A 16 6.60 -2.03 18.23
CA VAL A 16 8.00 -1.79 18.61
C VAL A 16 8.42 -2.74 19.72
N GLY A 17 7.56 -3.01 20.70
CA GLY A 17 7.83 -3.97 21.77
C GLY A 17 8.08 -5.39 21.24
N VAL A 18 7.27 -5.87 20.28
CA VAL A 18 7.50 -7.19 19.65
C VAL A 18 8.83 -7.23 18.89
N LEU A 19 9.19 -6.14 18.20
CA LEU A 19 10.44 -6.07 17.44
C LEU A 19 11.67 -5.93 18.34
N LYS A 20 11.57 -5.29 19.50
CA LYS A 20 12.66 -5.23 20.48
C LYS A 20 13.00 -6.61 21.05
N GLU A 21 11.99 -7.46 21.30
CA GLU A 21 12.21 -8.81 21.84
C GLU A 21 12.74 -9.80 20.80
N ARG A 22 12.27 -9.72 19.55
CA ARG A 22 12.58 -10.71 18.51
C ARG A 22 13.60 -10.23 17.46
N GLY A 23 13.90 -8.95 17.43
CA GLY A 23 14.72 -8.29 16.40
C GLY A 23 14.00 -8.13 15.05
N SER A 24 13.57 -9.24 14.44
CA SER A 24 12.84 -9.24 13.17
C SER A 24 11.69 -10.25 13.14
N VAL A 25 10.65 -9.94 12.36
CA VAL A 25 9.51 -10.84 12.14
C VAL A 25 9.28 -11.00 10.65
N ASP A 26 9.18 -12.24 10.20
CA ASP A 26 9.31 -12.63 8.80
C ASP A 26 7.99 -12.72 8.03
N THR A 27 6.84 -12.70 8.72
CA THR A 27 5.50 -12.73 8.12
C THR A 27 4.53 -11.78 8.81
N GLN A 28 3.54 -11.30 8.06
CA GLN A 28 2.50 -10.42 8.59
C GLN A 28 1.59 -11.11 9.61
N THR A 29 1.20 -12.36 9.37
CA THR A 29 0.35 -13.13 10.30
C THR A 29 1.05 -13.34 11.64
N LYS A 30 2.34 -13.66 11.64
CA LYS A 30 3.13 -13.84 12.86
C LYS A 30 3.29 -12.54 13.63
N MET A 31 3.55 -11.43 12.92
CA MET A 31 3.61 -10.11 13.53
C MET A 31 2.26 -9.72 14.14
N HIS A 32 1.19 -9.91 13.40
CA HIS A 32 -0.18 -9.59 13.81
C HIS A 32 -0.61 -10.38 15.05
N ARG A 33 -0.38 -11.69 15.06
CA ARG A 33 -0.67 -12.55 16.22
C ARG A 33 0.03 -12.04 17.47
N LYS A 34 1.34 -11.76 17.38
CA LYS A 34 2.15 -11.28 18.52
C LYS A 34 1.74 -9.90 19.01
N VAL A 35 1.38 -9.00 18.10
CA VAL A 35 0.88 -7.67 18.47
C VAL A 35 -0.50 -7.77 19.12
N LEU A 36 -1.37 -8.66 18.62
CA LEU A 36 -2.68 -8.89 19.24
C LEU A 36 -2.57 -9.50 20.64
N GLU A 37 -1.69 -10.48 20.85
CA GLU A 37 -1.38 -11.03 22.18
C GLU A 37 -1.03 -9.89 23.15
N LYS A 38 -0.04 -9.05 22.81
CA LYS A 38 0.36 -7.90 23.66
C LYS A 38 -0.72 -6.85 23.90
N LEU A 39 -1.64 -6.65 22.94
CA LEU A 39 -2.73 -5.71 23.12
C LEU A 39 -3.81 -6.30 24.05
N LYS A 40 -4.09 -7.60 23.92
CA LYS A 40 -5.07 -8.30 24.77
C LYS A 40 -4.64 -8.41 26.23
N ASP A 41 -3.34 -8.46 26.50
CA ASP A 41 -2.81 -8.39 27.87
C ASP A 41 -3.21 -7.10 28.59
N LYS A 42 -3.48 -6.01 27.85
CA LYS A 42 -3.97 -4.73 28.41
C LYS A 42 -5.49 -4.65 28.47
N ASP A 43 -6.16 -5.11 27.42
CA ASP A 43 -7.64 -5.11 27.31
C ASP A 43 -8.06 -6.24 26.36
N SER A 44 -8.80 -7.20 26.90
CA SER A 44 -9.25 -8.40 26.19
C SER A 44 -10.21 -8.10 25.03
N THR A 45 -10.86 -6.92 25.04
CA THR A 45 -11.83 -6.50 24.02
C THR A 45 -11.18 -5.89 22.77
N TYR A 46 -9.85 -5.69 22.77
CA TYR A 46 -9.16 -5.10 21.63
C TYR A 46 -9.20 -5.99 20.38
N LYS A 47 -9.67 -5.40 19.27
CA LYS A 47 -9.60 -5.99 17.93
C LYS A 47 -8.77 -5.10 16.99
N LEU A 48 -7.89 -5.73 16.22
CA LEU A 48 -7.01 -5.06 15.26
C LEU A 48 -6.88 -5.93 14.00
N SER A 49 -7.09 -5.35 12.82
CA SER A 49 -6.82 -6.04 11.56
C SER A 49 -5.33 -6.02 11.21
N ALA A 50 -4.87 -7.05 10.50
CA ALA A 50 -3.48 -7.14 10.05
C ALA A 50 -3.10 -5.97 9.14
N GLU A 51 -4.01 -5.53 8.27
CA GLU A 51 -3.82 -4.35 7.41
C GLU A 51 -3.65 -3.07 8.22
N ARG A 52 -4.55 -2.80 9.18
CA ARG A 52 -4.46 -1.60 10.03
C ARG A 52 -3.17 -1.58 10.81
N MET A 53 -2.73 -2.72 11.35
CA MET A 53 -1.43 -2.86 12.01
C MET A 53 -0.30 -2.45 11.05
N ARG A 54 -0.29 -2.99 9.83
CA ARG A 54 0.75 -2.71 8.82
C ARG A 54 0.77 -1.23 8.43
N ILE A 55 -0.39 -0.63 8.15
CA ILE A 55 -0.50 0.80 7.80
C ILE A 55 0.04 1.68 8.92
N VAL A 56 -0.39 1.44 10.17
CA VAL A 56 0.05 2.24 11.33
C VAL A 56 1.55 2.05 11.58
N ALA A 57 2.08 0.83 11.43
CA ALA A 57 3.51 0.56 11.56
C ALA A 57 4.34 1.33 10.52
N ILE A 58 3.92 1.34 9.25
CA ILE A 58 4.60 2.08 8.17
C ILE A 58 4.56 3.59 8.44
N LEU A 59 3.39 4.12 8.79
CA LEU A 59 3.20 5.55 9.06
C LEU A 59 4.00 6.03 10.27
N SER A 60 4.28 5.16 11.24
CA SER A 60 5.10 5.50 12.40
C SER A 60 6.54 5.89 12.06
N LYS A 61 7.04 5.48 10.88
CA LYS A 61 8.44 5.59 10.45
C LYS A 61 9.48 4.97 11.41
N LYS A 62 9.06 4.26 12.47
CA LYS A 62 9.94 3.54 13.41
C LYS A 62 10.24 2.10 12.98
N VAL A 63 9.48 1.60 12.01
CA VAL A 63 9.52 0.21 11.54
C VAL A 63 9.86 0.19 10.06
N LYS A 64 10.83 -0.63 9.68
CA LYS A 64 11.15 -0.97 8.30
C LYS A 64 10.36 -2.22 7.92
N VAL A 65 9.47 -2.06 6.94
CA VAL A 65 8.71 -3.16 6.35
C VAL A 65 9.35 -3.51 5.02
N ASN A 66 9.89 -4.72 4.88
CA ASN A 66 10.36 -5.22 3.59
C ASN A 66 9.21 -5.94 2.90
N ILE A 67 9.02 -5.63 1.62
CA ILE A 67 7.93 -6.15 0.81
C ILE A 67 8.55 -7.06 -0.25
N ARG A 68 8.33 -8.38 -0.13
CA ARG A 68 8.60 -9.30 -1.22
C ARG A 68 7.40 -9.27 -2.16
N THR A 69 7.68 -9.19 -3.45
CA THR A 69 6.67 -9.12 -4.48
C THR A 69 6.76 -10.31 -5.43
N ARG A 70 5.62 -10.74 -5.98
CA ARG A 70 5.55 -11.70 -7.09
C ARG A 70 5.05 -10.99 -8.34
N SER A 71 5.58 -11.31 -9.51
CA SER A 71 5.01 -10.83 -10.78
C SER A 71 3.70 -11.56 -11.05
N VAL A 72 2.65 -10.82 -11.34
CA VAL A 72 1.40 -11.36 -11.89
C VAL A 72 1.22 -10.71 -13.27
N GLY A 73 0.88 -11.53 -14.27
CA GLY A 73 0.93 -11.10 -15.68
C GLY A 73 0.03 -9.91 -16.00
N ALA A 74 -1.11 -9.80 -15.31
CA ALA A 74 -2.07 -8.71 -15.43
C ALA A 74 -2.16 -7.91 -14.12
N ALA A 75 -2.47 -6.62 -14.21
CA ALA A 75 -2.87 -5.84 -13.03
C ALA A 75 -4.26 -6.31 -12.55
N PRO A 76 -4.55 -6.29 -11.24
CA PRO A 76 -5.88 -6.58 -10.74
C PRO A 76 -6.88 -5.60 -11.33
N GLU A 77 -8.04 -6.13 -11.74
CA GLU A 77 -9.16 -5.31 -12.20
C GLU A 77 -9.60 -4.38 -11.06
N VAL A 78 -9.90 -3.14 -11.41
CA VAL A 78 -10.26 -2.12 -10.42
C VAL A 78 -11.69 -2.39 -9.95
N ASP A 79 -11.88 -2.63 -8.66
CA ASP A 79 -13.23 -2.64 -8.07
C ASP A 79 -13.78 -1.19 -8.06
N GLU A 80 -14.63 -0.89 -9.04
CA GLU A 80 -15.22 0.43 -9.27
C GLU A 80 -16.06 0.93 -8.08
N SER A 81 -16.49 0.03 -7.18
CA SER A 81 -17.41 0.34 -6.10
C SER A 81 -16.80 1.22 -5.00
N ASP A 82 -15.48 1.13 -4.76
CA ASP A 82 -14.80 1.89 -3.70
C ASP A 82 -14.44 3.32 -4.10
N PHE A 83 -14.23 3.57 -5.39
CA PHE A 83 -13.94 4.92 -5.89
C PHE A 83 -15.22 5.76 -6.01
N LYS A 84 -16.35 5.14 -6.36
CA LYS A 84 -17.68 5.79 -6.35
C LYS A 84 -18.05 6.29 -4.94
N LYS A 85 -17.79 5.50 -3.89
CA LYS A 85 -18.03 5.90 -2.48
C LYS A 85 -17.21 7.13 -2.05
N GLN A 86 -16.07 7.40 -2.71
CA GLN A 86 -15.21 8.55 -2.43
C GLN A 86 -15.52 9.76 -3.33
N GLY A 87 -16.57 9.70 -4.16
CA GLY A 87 -16.96 10.77 -5.08
C GLY A 87 -15.98 10.97 -6.25
N LEU A 88 -15.27 9.92 -6.63
CA LEU A 88 -14.36 9.90 -7.77
C LEU A 88 -15.05 9.22 -8.95
N GLY A 89 -15.05 9.86 -10.10
CA GLY A 89 -15.43 9.25 -11.38
C GLY A 89 -14.18 8.77 -12.11
N TYR A 90 -14.29 7.65 -12.82
CA TYR A 90 -13.24 7.24 -13.74
C TYR A 90 -13.28 8.17 -14.94
N ASP A 91 -12.22 8.93 -15.13
CA ASP A 91 -12.04 9.75 -16.30
C ASP A 91 -11.46 8.88 -17.42
N PRO A 92 -12.23 8.57 -18.48
CA PRO A 92 -11.81 7.68 -19.55
C PRO A 92 -10.73 8.30 -20.44
N VAL A 93 -10.55 9.62 -20.35
CA VAL A 93 -9.66 10.43 -21.18
C VAL A 93 -8.25 10.44 -20.60
N VAL A 94 -8.11 10.75 -19.31
CA VAL A 94 -6.81 10.68 -18.60
C VAL A 94 -6.56 9.32 -17.92
N LYS A 95 -7.49 8.36 -18.14
CA LYS A 95 -7.49 7.01 -17.56
C LYS A 95 -7.27 6.99 -16.04
N ARG A 96 -7.94 7.88 -15.32
CA ARG A 96 -7.72 8.08 -13.88
C ARG A 96 -9.01 8.34 -13.13
N TRP A 97 -9.11 7.83 -11.91
CA TRP A 97 -10.13 8.25 -10.96
C TRP A 97 -9.84 9.67 -10.42
N ARG A 98 -10.69 10.66 -10.76
CA ARG A 98 -10.63 12.05 -10.26
C ARG A 98 -12.04 12.55 -9.87
N ARG A 99 -12.13 13.70 -9.19
CA ARG A 99 -13.42 14.41 -9.09
C ARG A 99 -13.71 15.00 -10.46
N ILE A 100 -14.68 14.43 -11.16
CA ILE A 100 -15.15 14.96 -12.44
C ILE A 100 -16.11 16.10 -12.12
N ARG A 101 -15.75 17.34 -12.46
CA ARG A 101 -16.70 18.45 -12.52
C ARG A 101 -17.40 18.39 -13.89
N PRO A 102 -18.68 18.80 -14.01
CA PRO A 102 -19.33 18.87 -15.32
C PRO A 102 -18.50 19.78 -16.25
N GLY A 103 -17.97 19.22 -17.35
CA GLY A 103 -17.32 20.00 -18.42
C GLY A 103 -15.82 19.78 -18.69
N GLU A 104 -15.10 18.87 -18.01
CA GLU A 104 -13.68 18.60 -18.33
C GLU A 104 -13.46 17.35 -19.23
N ASP A 105 -13.17 17.69 -20.49
CA ASP A 105 -12.30 17.13 -21.55
C ASP A 105 -12.46 15.72 -22.18
N GLN A 106 -12.29 15.74 -23.52
CA GLN A 106 -12.47 14.73 -24.59
C GLN A 106 -11.14 14.46 -25.35
N SER A 107 -10.08 13.98 -24.71
CA SER A 107 -8.71 14.08 -25.27
C SER A 107 -8.20 12.94 -26.18
N GLY A 108 -9.08 12.12 -26.79
CA GLY A 108 -8.78 11.38 -28.02
C GLY A 108 -7.44 10.61 -28.15
N HIS A 109 -6.89 10.01 -27.09
CA HIS A 109 -5.58 9.34 -27.14
C HIS A 109 -5.69 7.81 -27.18
N HIS A 110 -5.02 7.18 -28.15
CA HIS A 110 -4.91 5.72 -28.26
C HIS A 110 -3.67 5.21 -27.50
N HIS A 111 -3.82 4.08 -26.81
CA HIS A 111 -2.86 3.61 -25.83
C HIS A 111 -2.43 2.17 -26.14
N HIS A 112 -1.11 1.92 -26.21
CA HIS A 112 -0.56 0.62 -26.62
C HIS A 112 -0.72 -0.46 -25.52
N ARG A 113 -0.85 -1.73 -25.93
CA ARG A 113 -0.93 -2.89 -25.02
C ARG A 113 0.30 -2.92 -24.10
N GLY A 114 0.08 -2.75 -22.81
CA GLY A 114 1.14 -2.57 -21.81
C GLY A 114 1.05 -1.27 -21.02
N GLU A 115 -0.05 -0.52 -21.08
CA GLU A 115 -0.31 0.53 -20.08
C GLU A 115 -0.77 -0.08 -18.76
N PHE A 116 0.24 -0.54 -18.02
CA PHE A 116 0.16 -1.16 -16.71
C PHE A 116 -0.28 -0.17 -15.63
N ALA A 117 -1.24 -0.61 -14.81
CA ALA A 117 -1.79 0.04 -13.63
C ALA A 117 -2.48 1.39 -13.88
N SER A 118 -3.81 1.37 -13.83
CA SER A 118 -4.63 2.58 -13.92
C SER A 118 -4.14 3.63 -12.90
N PRO A 119 -3.75 4.83 -13.34
CA PRO A 119 -3.57 5.96 -12.44
C PRO A 119 -4.76 6.06 -11.47
N GLY A 120 -4.51 5.99 -10.17
CA GLY A 120 -5.56 6.06 -9.14
C GLY A 120 -5.66 4.86 -8.21
N GLN A 121 -5.04 3.72 -8.52
CA GLN A 121 -4.98 2.61 -7.57
C GLN A 121 -4.17 2.99 -6.32
N PRO A 122 -4.75 2.86 -5.10
CA PRO A 122 -4.01 3.09 -3.87
C PRO A 122 -2.93 2.02 -3.70
N CYS A 123 -1.86 2.33 -2.98
CA CYS A 123 -0.82 1.36 -2.71
C CYS A 123 -1.41 0.14 -1.96
N PRO A 124 -1.25 -1.11 -2.44
CA PRO A 124 -1.80 -2.30 -1.78
C PRO A 124 -1.20 -2.55 -0.38
N VAL A 125 -0.08 -1.90 -0.08
CA VAL A 125 0.64 -2.07 1.19
C VAL A 125 0.19 -1.06 2.24
N CYS A 126 0.04 0.21 1.86
CA CYS A 126 -0.19 1.32 2.80
C CYS A 126 -1.28 2.30 2.39
N THR A 127 -2.03 1.98 1.34
CA THR A 127 -3.17 2.72 0.77
C THR A 127 -2.90 4.16 0.32
N SER A 128 -1.65 4.62 0.38
CA SER A 128 -1.25 5.94 -0.13
C SER A 128 -1.26 6.00 -1.66
N ALA A 129 -1.43 7.21 -2.21
CA ALA A 129 -1.29 7.45 -3.64
C ALA A 129 0.09 7.03 -4.17
N LEU A 130 0.09 6.31 -5.30
CA LEU A 130 1.29 5.93 -6.01
C LEU A 130 1.73 7.02 -7.00
N LYS A 131 3.04 7.18 -7.20
CA LYS A 131 3.60 8.11 -8.20
C LYS A 131 4.15 7.34 -9.40
N LYS A 132 3.85 7.82 -10.61
CA LYS A 132 4.45 7.30 -11.84
C LYS A 132 5.97 7.47 -11.81
N VAL A 133 6.68 6.43 -12.23
CA VAL A 133 8.13 6.41 -12.39
C VAL A 133 8.44 6.28 -13.87
N HIS A 134 9.41 7.06 -14.33
CA HIS A 134 9.85 7.07 -15.71
C HIS A 134 11.31 6.66 -15.77
N ASN A 135 11.70 6.01 -16.87
CA ASN A 135 13.09 5.76 -17.21
C ASN A 135 13.46 6.50 -18.49
N ALA A 136 14.72 6.87 -18.63
CA ALA A 136 15.25 7.41 -19.88
C ALA A 136 15.43 6.27 -20.90
N THR A 137 15.12 6.51 -22.17
CA THR A 137 15.44 5.60 -23.26
C THR A 137 16.83 5.93 -23.83
N LEU A 138 17.43 4.97 -24.54
CA LEU A 138 18.72 5.15 -25.21
C LEU A 138 18.71 6.33 -26.21
N TYR A 139 17.53 6.65 -26.77
CA TYR A 139 17.32 7.75 -27.70
C TYR A 139 16.92 9.07 -27.02
N GLY A 140 17.08 9.20 -25.70
CA GLY A 140 16.77 10.43 -24.95
C GLY A 140 15.30 10.67 -24.62
N GLY A 141 14.41 9.74 -24.96
CA GLY A 141 12.99 9.76 -24.58
C GLY A 141 12.75 9.36 -23.13
N LYS A 142 11.50 9.47 -22.66
CA LYS A 142 11.07 9.01 -21.33
C LYS A 142 9.93 8.01 -21.47
N VAL A 143 10.06 6.86 -20.82
CA VAL A 143 9.02 5.81 -20.81
C VAL A 143 8.61 5.52 -19.38
N ALA A 144 7.30 5.39 -19.14
CA ALA A 144 6.77 5.00 -17.85
C ALA A 144 7.11 3.53 -17.56
N ILE A 145 7.80 3.28 -16.45
CA ILE A 145 8.23 1.93 -16.03
C ILE A 145 7.37 1.35 -14.89
N GLY A 146 6.38 2.09 -14.41
CA GLY A 146 5.46 1.67 -13.37
C GLY A 146 5.24 2.74 -12.30
N PHE A 147 4.93 2.30 -11.09
CA PHE A 147 4.50 3.16 -9.99
C PHE A 147 5.27 2.87 -8.71
N LYS A 148 5.63 3.93 -7.97
CA LYS A 148 6.32 3.85 -6.68
C LYS A 148 5.52 4.54 -5.58
N CYS A 149 5.41 3.86 -4.45
CA CYS A 149 4.91 4.45 -3.21
C CYS A 149 6.02 5.21 -2.48
N LYS A 150 5.79 6.47 -2.11
CA LYS A 150 6.75 7.26 -1.31
C LYS A 150 6.80 6.89 0.17
N LEU A 151 5.74 6.26 0.71
CA LEU A 151 5.66 5.92 2.13
C LEU A 151 6.29 4.57 2.45
N CYS A 152 5.84 3.51 1.79
CA CYS A 152 6.32 2.14 2.05
C CYS A 152 7.40 1.66 1.08
N GLY A 153 7.68 2.41 0.00
CA GLY A 153 8.69 2.04 -0.99
C GLY A 153 8.25 0.96 -1.99
N TYR A 154 7.00 0.48 -1.92
CA TYR A 154 6.44 -0.47 -2.88
C TYR A 154 6.59 0.02 -4.33
N LEU A 155 7.00 -0.88 -5.21
CA LEU A 155 7.19 -0.65 -6.63
C LEU A 155 6.38 -1.70 -7.41
N THR A 156 5.55 -1.25 -8.34
CA THR A 156 4.77 -2.16 -9.19
C THR A 156 5.62 -2.82 -10.28
N GLY A 157 6.62 -2.09 -10.81
CA GLY A 157 7.40 -2.51 -11.98
C GLY A 157 6.63 -2.39 -13.31
N HIS A 158 7.32 -2.74 -14.40
CA HIS A 158 6.77 -2.70 -15.76
C HIS A 158 5.68 -3.76 -15.95
N ARG A 159 5.90 -4.99 -15.46
CA ARG A 159 4.82 -5.96 -15.24
C ARG A 159 4.32 -5.81 -13.80
N TRP A 160 3.02 -5.92 -13.57
CA TRP A 160 2.46 -5.73 -12.24
C TRP A 160 3.05 -6.74 -11.24
N ARG A 161 3.45 -6.25 -10.07
CA ARG A 161 4.06 -7.05 -9.01
C ARG A 161 3.26 -6.92 -7.73
N GLU A 162 2.56 -7.97 -7.32
CA GLU A 162 1.78 -7.96 -6.08
C GLU A 162 2.66 -8.23 -4.84
N PRO A 163 2.38 -7.58 -3.70
CA PRO A 163 2.97 -7.96 -2.42
C PRO A 163 2.60 -9.40 -2.05
N SER A 164 3.60 -10.26 -1.84
CA SER A 164 3.41 -11.65 -1.44
C SER A 164 3.78 -11.92 0.01
N ARG A 165 4.84 -11.28 0.51
CA ARG A 165 5.31 -11.47 1.90
C ARG A 165 5.84 -10.17 2.48
N TYR A 166 5.53 -9.95 3.75
CA TYR A 166 6.01 -8.81 4.53
C TYR A 166 6.93 -9.28 5.65
N SER A 167 8.09 -8.66 5.78
CA SER A 167 8.93 -8.77 6.98
C SER A 167 9.09 -7.42 7.66
N PHE A 168 9.18 -7.44 8.98
CA PHE A 168 9.22 -6.29 9.86
C PHE A 168 10.53 -6.28 10.64
N SER A 169 11.14 -5.11 10.72
CA SER A 169 12.39 -4.86 11.46
C SER A 169 12.34 -3.43 12.02
N LEU A 170 13.10 -3.14 13.07
CA LEU A 170 13.26 -1.75 13.51
C LEU A 170 13.95 -0.93 12.43
N LYS A 171 13.48 0.30 12.21
CA LYS A 171 14.10 1.20 11.25
C LYS A 171 15.38 1.76 11.89
N GLY A 172 16.53 1.39 11.33
CA GLY A 172 17.85 1.75 11.88
C GLY A 172 18.35 0.77 12.94
N GLY A 173 18.31 -0.54 12.67
CA GLY A 173 19.01 -1.53 13.49
C GLY A 173 20.13 -2.18 12.66
N ARG A 174 21.42 -2.12 13.04
CA ARG A 174 22.02 -1.48 14.23
C ARG A 174 21.93 0.04 14.24
#